data_AF-A0A1Y3MVS6-F1
#
_entry.id   AF-A0A1Y3MVS6-F1
#
_cell.length_a   1.000
_cell.length_b   1.000
_cell.length_c   1.000
_cell.angle_alpha   90.00
_cell.angle_beta   90.00
_cell.angle_gamma   90.00
#
_symmetry.space_group_name_H-M   'P 1'
#
loop_
_entity.id
_entity.type
_entity.pdbx_description
1 polymer ?
#
loop_
_entity_poly.entity_id
_entity_poly.type
_entity_poly.pdbx_seq_one_letter_code
_entity_poly.pdbx_strand_id
1 'polypeptide(L)'
;MEYKYSKDNDLDIELNMILFSEKNTTAERDSYLSTNDVLLRKKSPDYALYVYDPLYTRRFEPHFVDLKEKLGEEYLDSFSFDASQISIYEDQWVSLKYNKKVPQTWDELIETTEYIIILYSNIKYLKKYNKEVPQTWDELIETAEYILNKERRNNNYNLIGYNGLFPNSENTICSLLEIIYSFRETKESPIPEFNSQTAVDAFNKLKEVKEKISDDITFQSDENLNMNLLYSGNILFSNLWDGMPLADYNMTTLPGKKKGINASCILGYNIGISKYVSNESIDAALEVIKFFTSEEEQKILMNNFRVISFVKNVYNDDEFCNNIYCQFGKNVQGINRPSSDFENYDTYSIKVIHIFYQFLIGNKSVKDALTEIDNITRIHVFTYEYFKTPLIMLILLALSFFMIILSSLLLFIPKFKPYFEFLNIDLSVIYTIGSILILTSGYTYFGEVKEIKSMFNCLTFFSPFEIELIDVENGRNYKRYEKSKIITKLLELNNQITVANDTVISSAEDTQISSFKSDTPSRKTSNSKSFSSKILRYHYSTNITSYHDRSFSVS
;
A
#
# COMPACT_ATOMS: atom_id res chain seq x y z
N MET A 1 -9.04 20.84 22.61
CA MET A 1 -10.21 20.98 21.72
C MET A 1 -11.10 19.77 21.92
N GLU A 2 -10.57 18.55 21.88
CA GLU A 2 -11.25 17.32 22.34
C GLU A 2 -11.82 17.46 23.76
N TYR A 3 -11.01 17.89 24.73
CA TYR A 3 -11.50 18.17 26.11
C TYR A 3 -12.60 19.25 26.17
N LYS A 4 -12.56 20.24 25.27
CA LYS A 4 -13.57 21.30 25.21
C LYS A 4 -14.86 20.74 24.62
N TYR A 5 -14.79 19.98 23.53
CA TYR A 5 -15.93 19.33 22.90
C TYR A 5 -16.63 18.35 23.85
N SER A 6 -15.86 17.52 24.56
CA SER A 6 -16.41 16.60 25.56
C SER A 6 -17.17 17.36 26.65
N LYS A 7 -16.59 18.46 27.14
CA LYS A 7 -17.22 19.31 28.17
C LYS A 7 -18.46 20.05 27.65
N ASP A 8 -18.40 20.58 26.43
CA ASP A 8 -19.49 21.37 25.84
C ASP A 8 -20.72 20.50 25.50
N ASN A 9 -20.51 19.19 25.27
CA ASN A 9 -21.57 18.22 24.99
C ASN A 9 -21.92 17.32 26.20
N ASP A 10 -21.38 17.61 27.40
CA ASP A 10 -21.56 16.81 28.62
C ASP A 10 -21.22 15.31 28.43
N LEU A 11 -20.19 15.05 27.62
CA LEU A 11 -19.64 13.72 27.39
C LEU A 11 -18.56 13.45 28.45
N ASP A 12 -18.66 12.32 29.16
CA ASP A 12 -17.63 11.81 30.07
C ASP A 12 -16.63 10.92 29.31
N ILE A 13 -16.05 11.45 28.22
CA ILE A 13 -15.15 10.73 27.31
C ILE A 13 -13.77 11.37 27.34
N GLU A 14 -12.75 10.57 27.67
CA GLU A 14 -11.35 10.96 27.52
C GLU A 14 -10.72 10.17 26.36
N LEU A 15 -10.33 10.88 25.30
CA LEU A 15 -9.60 10.28 24.18
C LEU A 15 -8.10 10.26 24.49
N ASN A 16 -7.51 9.07 24.48
CA ASN A 16 -6.07 8.89 24.54
C ASN A 16 -5.56 8.28 23.24
N MET A 17 -4.77 9.05 22.48
CA MET A 17 -4.20 8.59 21.22
C MET A 17 -2.76 8.13 21.41
N ILE A 18 -2.45 6.93 20.94
CA ILE A 18 -1.09 6.40 20.90
C ILE A 18 -0.56 6.53 19.48
N LEU A 19 0.47 7.38 19.31
CA LEU A 19 1.13 7.59 18.02
C LEU A 19 2.39 6.72 17.93
N PHE A 20 2.43 5.83 16.95
CA PHE A 20 3.63 5.10 16.56
C PHE A 20 4.29 5.88 15.42
N SER A 21 5.54 6.26 15.59
CA SER A 21 6.36 6.99 14.61
C SER A 21 7.74 6.35 14.59
N GLU A 22 8.61 6.67 13.63
CA GLU A 22 10.02 6.23 13.69
C GLU A 22 10.71 6.71 14.97
N LYS A 23 10.19 7.80 15.56
CA LYS A 23 10.58 8.20 16.90
C LYS A 23 10.18 7.12 17.95
N ASN A 24 8.99 6.52 17.87
CA ASN A 24 8.40 5.73 18.96
C ASN A 24 8.64 4.23 18.87
N THR A 25 9.21 3.75 17.76
CA THR A 25 9.39 2.33 17.47
C THR A 25 10.80 2.09 16.94
N THR A 26 11.45 0.99 17.32
CA THR A 26 12.74 0.56 16.75
C THR A 26 12.60 -0.09 15.36
N ALA A 27 11.46 0.10 14.72
CA ALA A 27 11.01 -0.74 13.63
C ALA A 27 10.40 0.18 12.55
N GLU A 28 10.76 -0.06 11.27
CA GLU A 28 10.45 0.74 10.07
C GLU A 28 8.94 0.95 9.86
N ARG A 29 8.52 1.80 8.91
CA ARG A 29 7.10 2.07 8.54
C ARG A 29 6.23 0.80 8.41
N ASP A 30 6.80 -0.30 7.92
CA ASP A 30 6.14 -1.62 7.82
C ASP A 30 5.71 -2.20 9.18
N SER A 31 6.30 -1.70 10.27
CA SER A 31 6.10 -2.16 11.64
C SER A 31 4.88 -1.56 12.33
N TYR A 32 4.45 -0.36 11.93
CA TYR A 32 3.15 0.19 12.36
C TYR A 32 2.03 -0.71 11.84
N LEU A 33 2.17 -1.10 10.57
CA LEU A 33 1.19 -1.92 9.92
C LEU A 33 1.11 -3.31 10.51
N SER A 34 2.28 -3.94 10.69
CA SER A 34 2.38 -5.24 11.33
C SER A 34 1.87 -5.19 12.77
N THR A 35 2.01 -4.07 13.48
CA THR A 35 1.44 -3.89 14.83
C THR A 35 -0.08 -3.89 14.81
N ASN A 36 -0.71 -3.04 14.00
CA ASN A 36 -2.18 -3.01 13.87
C ASN A 36 -2.70 -4.40 13.48
N ASP A 37 -2.07 -5.01 12.49
CA ASP A 37 -2.41 -6.33 12.01
C ASP A 37 -2.26 -7.42 13.10
N VAL A 38 -1.16 -7.44 13.86
CA VAL A 38 -0.96 -8.36 14.98
C VAL A 38 -2.00 -8.15 16.08
N LEU A 39 -2.30 -6.91 16.46
CA LEU A 39 -3.28 -6.59 17.50
C LEU A 39 -4.70 -7.02 17.09
N LEU A 40 -5.09 -6.72 15.85
CA LEU A 40 -6.39 -7.10 15.29
C LEU A 40 -6.51 -8.62 15.13
N ARG A 41 -5.47 -9.30 14.65
CA ARG A 41 -5.44 -10.77 14.58
C ARG A 41 -5.52 -11.43 15.96
N LYS A 42 -4.87 -10.84 16.98
CA LYS A 42 -4.96 -11.27 18.38
C LYS A 42 -6.28 -10.89 19.05
N LYS A 43 -7.15 -10.15 18.36
CA LYS A 43 -8.42 -9.62 18.87
C LYS A 43 -8.23 -8.84 20.17
N SER A 44 -7.17 -8.03 20.23
CA SER A 44 -6.85 -7.24 21.41
C SER A 44 -8.01 -6.28 21.76
N PRO A 45 -8.45 -6.24 23.03
CA PRO A 45 -9.42 -5.26 23.52
C PRO A 45 -8.77 -3.95 23.94
N ASP A 46 -7.47 -3.77 23.73
CA ASP A 46 -6.70 -2.64 24.30
C ASP A 46 -7.00 -1.31 23.60
N TYR A 47 -7.51 -1.36 22.36
CA TYR A 47 -7.77 -0.17 21.54
C TYR A 47 -9.15 -0.24 20.89
N ALA A 48 -9.93 0.83 21.07
CA ALA A 48 -11.23 0.99 20.41
C ALA A 48 -11.09 1.54 18.98
N LEU A 49 -10.15 2.45 18.76
CA LEU A 49 -9.93 3.13 17.48
C LEU A 49 -8.59 2.72 16.87
N TYR A 50 -8.60 2.40 15.58
CA TYR A 50 -7.41 2.08 14.80
C TYR A 50 -7.31 3.02 13.61
N VAL A 51 -6.20 3.75 13.50
CA VAL A 51 -5.90 4.60 12.35
C VAL A 51 -5.04 3.81 11.37
N TYR A 52 -5.35 3.81 10.07
CA TYR A 52 -4.60 2.99 9.11
C TYR A 52 -4.68 3.54 7.68
N ASP A 53 -3.76 3.13 6.81
CA ASP A 53 -3.81 3.48 5.39
C ASP A 53 -4.96 2.69 4.71
N PRO A 54 -5.86 3.33 3.95
CA PRO A 54 -6.93 2.67 3.19
C PRO A 54 -6.52 1.46 2.35
N LEU A 55 -5.24 1.34 1.98
CA LEU A 55 -4.69 0.13 1.37
C LEU A 55 -5.10 -1.15 2.11
N TYR A 56 -5.27 -1.09 3.43
CA TYR A 56 -5.55 -2.23 4.29
C TYR A 56 -7.03 -2.36 4.67
N THR A 57 -7.92 -1.58 4.06
CA THR A 57 -9.37 -1.64 4.35
C THR A 57 -9.91 -3.06 4.20
N ARG A 58 -9.59 -3.76 3.10
CA ARG A 58 -9.94 -5.17 2.92
C ARG A 58 -9.38 -6.08 4.02
N ARG A 59 -8.14 -5.86 4.45
CA ARG A 59 -7.47 -6.69 5.47
C ARG A 59 -8.08 -6.49 6.86
N PHE A 60 -8.51 -5.26 7.17
CA PHE A 60 -9.00 -4.90 8.50
C PHE A 60 -10.53 -4.92 8.63
N GLU A 61 -11.27 -4.98 7.52
CA GLU A 61 -12.73 -5.13 7.52
C GLU A 61 -13.23 -6.20 8.52
N PRO A 62 -12.66 -7.43 8.56
CA PRO A 62 -13.17 -8.47 9.45
C PRO A 62 -12.98 -8.18 10.94
N HIS A 63 -12.30 -7.10 11.30
CA HIS A 63 -11.97 -6.71 12.67
C HIS A 63 -12.71 -5.47 13.15
N PHE A 64 -13.37 -4.73 12.26
CA PHE A 64 -14.08 -3.51 12.59
C PHE A 64 -15.60 -3.68 12.60
N VAL A 65 -16.27 -2.76 13.29
CA VAL A 65 -17.74 -2.64 13.24
C VAL A 65 -18.16 -2.01 11.91
N ASP A 66 -19.36 -2.33 11.43
CA ASP A 66 -19.94 -1.63 10.29
C ASP A 66 -20.47 -0.26 10.73
N LEU A 67 -19.85 0.81 10.26
CA LEU A 67 -20.27 2.17 10.54
C LEU A 67 -21.61 2.51 9.88
N LYS A 68 -22.00 1.80 8.81
CA LYS A 68 -23.33 1.95 8.17
C LYS A 68 -24.44 1.59 9.13
N GLU A 69 -24.28 0.47 9.85
CA GLU A 69 -25.23 0.03 10.88
C GLU A 69 -25.25 0.98 12.08
N LYS A 70 -24.11 1.58 12.44
CA LYS A 70 -23.95 2.40 13.66
C LYS A 70 -24.34 3.86 13.50
N LEU A 71 -24.06 4.46 12.34
CA LEU A 71 -24.25 5.89 12.09
C LEU A 71 -25.46 6.17 11.17
N GLY A 72 -25.89 5.18 10.39
CA GLY A 72 -26.99 5.30 9.44
C GLY A 72 -26.57 5.93 8.10
N GLU A 73 -27.34 5.65 7.05
CA GLU A 73 -27.06 6.12 5.69
C GLU A 73 -27.09 7.65 5.57
N GLU A 74 -28.02 8.32 6.25
CA GLU A 74 -28.13 9.80 6.22
C GLU A 74 -26.84 10.48 6.70
N TYR A 75 -26.21 9.93 7.75
CA TYR A 75 -24.92 10.44 8.22
C TYR A 75 -23.82 10.23 7.19
N LEU A 76 -23.76 9.04 6.59
CA LEU A 76 -22.72 8.66 5.64
C LEU A 76 -22.87 9.37 4.27
N ASP A 77 -24.09 9.76 3.89
CA ASP A 77 -24.37 10.55 2.70
C ASP A 77 -23.76 11.95 2.76
N SER A 78 -23.42 12.44 3.96
CA SER A 78 -22.71 13.71 4.15
C SER A 78 -21.25 13.68 3.68
N PHE A 79 -20.68 12.49 3.42
CA PHE A 79 -19.30 12.32 2.94
C PHE A 79 -19.23 12.21 1.42
N SER A 80 -18.14 12.69 0.82
CA SER A 80 -17.89 12.66 -0.62
C SER A 80 -17.83 11.22 -1.16
N PHE A 81 -18.09 11.08 -2.47
CA PHE A 81 -17.89 9.80 -3.15
C PHE A 81 -16.45 9.28 -2.96
N ASP A 82 -15.47 10.18 -2.97
CA ASP A 82 -14.07 9.85 -2.72
C ASP A 82 -13.83 9.22 -1.34
N ALA A 83 -14.54 9.65 -0.29
CA ALA A 83 -14.47 8.97 1.01
C ALA A 83 -15.02 7.55 0.94
N SER A 84 -16.13 7.34 0.23
CA SER A 84 -16.70 5.99 0.08
C SER A 84 -15.74 5.02 -0.60
N GLN A 85 -14.95 5.49 -1.58
CA GLN A 85 -13.99 4.66 -2.34
C GLN A 85 -12.87 4.05 -1.46
N ILE A 86 -12.51 4.71 -0.37
CA ILE A 86 -11.41 4.29 0.52
C ILE A 86 -11.92 3.60 1.80
N SER A 87 -13.20 3.77 2.12
CA SER A 87 -13.82 3.38 3.39
C SER A 87 -14.71 2.14 3.31
N ILE A 88 -15.18 1.77 2.12
CA ILE A 88 -16.13 0.65 1.93
C ILE A 88 -15.41 -0.60 1.40
N TYR A 89 -15.77 -1.76 1.96
CA TYR A 89 -15.43 -3.07 1.40
C TYR A 89 -16.62 -4.02 1.58
N GLU A 90 -17.00 -4.76 0.52
CA GLU A 90 -18.13 -5.71 0.54
C GLU A 90 -19.46 -5.14 1.13
N ASP A 91 -19.80 -3.89 0.80
CA ASP A 91 -20.98 -3.11 1.31
C ASP A 91 -20.92 -2.71 2.80
N GLN A 92 -19.84 -3.02 3.51
CA GLN A 92 -19.59 -2.54 4.86
C GLN A 92 -18.82 -1.20 4.84
N TRP A 93 -19.26 -0.22 5.64
CA TRP A 93 -18.46 0.96 5.95
C TRP A 93 -17.46 0.63 7.05
N VAL A 94 -16.27 0.23 6.64
CA VAL A 94 -15.20 -0.29 7.51
C VAL A 94 -14.60 0.80 8.39
N SER A 95 -14.53 2.02 7.87
CA SER A 95 -13.87 3.15 8.51
C SER A 95 -14.34 4.48 7.93
N LEU A 96 -13.95 5.58 8.55
CA LEU A 96 -14.12 6.92 7.98
C LEU A 96 -12.78 7.61 7.79
N LYS A 97 -12.72 8.59 6.89
CA LYS A 97 -11.51 9.37 6.70
C LYS A 97 -11.12 10.04 8.01
N TYR A 98 -9.87 9.86 8.41
CA TYR A 98 -9.29 10.52 9.57
C TYR A 98 -8.41 11.67 9.12
N ASN A 99 -8.80 12.87 9.52
CA ASN A 99 -7.99 14.07 9.36
C ASN A 99 -7.40 14.42 10.72
N LYS A 100 -6.12 14.11 10.93
CA LYS A 100 -5.48 14.36 12.22
C LYS A 100 -5.41 15.86 12.48
N LYS A 101 -5.65 16.22 13.73
CA LYS A 101 -5.47 17.58 14.23
C LYS A 101 -4.01 17.90 14.55
N VAL A 102 -3.61 19.12 14.15
CA VAL A 102 -2.46 19.91 14.59
C VAL A 102 -1.13 19.13 14.66
N PRO A 103 -0.39 19.13 13.55
CA PRO A 103 1.06 19.20 13.60
C PRO A 103 1.50 20.34 14.52
N GLN A 104 2.24 20.05 15.59
CA GLN A 104 2.89 21.09 16.38
C GLN A 104 4.22 21.52 15.74
N THR A 105 4.70 20.76 14.76
CA THR A 105 5.93 21.03 14.01
C THR A 105 5.70 20.89 12.51
N TRP A 106 6.54 21.54 11.71
CA TRP A 106 6.55 21.40 10.25
C TRP A 106 6.76 19.94 9.80
N ASP A 107 7.54 19.16 10.54
CA ASP A 107 7.78 17.75 10.26
C ASP A 107 6.52 16.89 10.46
N GLU A 108 5.67 17.22 11.43
CA GLU A 108 4.39 16.52 11.64
C GLU A 108 3.34 16.89 10.58
N LEU A 109 3.54 18.00 9.88
CA LEU A 109 2.58 18.54 8.90
C LEU A 109 2.65 17.73 7.62
N ILE A 110 3.86 17.52 7.11
CA ILE A 110 4.11 16.73 5.90
C ILE A 110 3.57 15.30 6.04
N GLU A 111 3.71 14.64 7.21
CA GLU A 111 3.26 13.25 7.38
C GLU A 111 1.74 13.07 7.63
N THR A 112 1.01 14.15 7.94
CA THR A 112 -0.39 14.07 8.39
C THR A 112 -1.38 14.81 7.49
N THR A 113 -0.91 15.47 6.44
CA THR A 113 -1.73 16.31 5.56
C THR A 113 -1.74 15.92 4.08
N GLU A 114 -1.14 14.80 3.71
CA GLU A 114 -1.15 14.30 2.32
C GLU A 114 -2.42 13.49 2.06
N TYR A 115 -3.43 14.18 1.56
CA TYR A 115 -4.74 13.59 1.29
C TYR A 115 -4.95 13.35 -0.19
N ILE A 116 -4.40 14.22 -1.02
CA ILE A 116 -4.62 14.15 -2.45
C ILE A 116 -3.48 14.78 -3.26
N ILE A 117 -3.16 14.22 -4.42
CA ILE A 117 -2.20 14.85 -5.35
C ILE A 117 -2.89 16.01 -6.07
N ILE A 118 -2.27 17.19 -6.02
CA ILE A 118 -2.75 18.40 -6.67
C ILE A 118 -1.74 18.95 -7.66
N LEU A 119 -2.23 19.69 -8.66
CA LEU A 119 -1.42 20.43 -9.60
C LEU A 119 -1.12 21.83 -9.07
N TYR A 120 0.13 22.07 -8.70
CA TYR A 120 0.68 23.37 -8.40
C TYR A 120 1.04 24.11 -9.69
N SER A 121 0.42 25.27 -9.92
CA SER A 121 0.61 26.08 -11.13
C SER A 121 1.24 27.44 -10.80
N ASN A 122 2.39 27.75 -11.38
CA ASN A 122 3.18 28.94 -11.06
C ASN A 122 2.50 30.23 -11.54
N ILE A 123 1.87 30.96 -10.61
CA ILE A 123 1.04 32.14 -10.96
C ILE A 123 1.88 33.30 -11.49
N LYS A 124 3.17 33.39 -11.12
CA LYS A 124 4.05 34.45 -11.57
C LYS A 124 4.30 34.35 -13.07
N TYR A 125 4.61 33.16 -13.57
CA TYR A 125 4.80 32.95 -15.01
C TYR A 125 3.49 33.01 -15.78
N LEU A 126 2.41 32.43 -15.25
CA LEU A 126 1.09 32.51 -15.89
C LEU A 126 0.63 33.96 -16.08
N LYS A 127 0.74 34.81 -15.05
CA LYS A 127 0.43 36.24 -15.14
C LYS A 127 1.37 36.98 -16.09
N LYS A 128 2.68 36.73 -16.02
CA LYS A 128 3.69 37.37 -16.89
C LYS A 128 3.37 37.15 -18.38
N TYR A 129 2.83 35.98 -18.73
CA TYR A 129 2.56 35.59 -20.11
C TYR A 129 1.08 35.60 -20.50
N ASN A 130 0.21 36.13 -19.63
CA ASN A 130 -1.25 36.18 -19.81
C ASN A 130 -1.84 34.81 -20.19
N LYS A 131 -1.50 33.80 -19.39
CA LYS A 131 -1.97 32.42 -19.51
C LYS A 131 -2.86 32.04 -18.33
N GLU A 132 -3.87 31.25 -18.60
CA GLU A 132 -4.74 30.65 -17.59
C GLU A 132 -4.14 29.33 -17.07
N VAL A 133 -4.67 28.83 -15.96
CA VAL A 133 -4.32 27.50 -15.46
C VAL A 133 -4.90 26.45 -16.43
N PRO A 134 -4.10 25.48 -16.91
CA PRO A 134 -4.56 24.51 -17.89
C PRO A 134 -5.63 23.58 -17.32
N GLN A 135 -6.64 23.27 -18.13
CA GLN A 135 -7.73 22.35 -17.80
C GLN A 135 -7.66 21.05 -18.60
N THR A 136 -6.79 20.98 -19.61
CA THR A 136 -6.49 19.76 -20.39
C THR A 136 -5.00 19.52 -20.49
N TRP A 137 -4.61 18.26 -20.73
CA TRP A 137 -3.20 17.91 -20.96
C TRP A 137 -2.60 18.67 -22.14
N ASP A 138 -3.39 18.92 -23.20
CA ASP A 138 -2.96 19.71 -24.35
C ASP A 138 -2.72 21.17 -23.97
N GLU A 139 -3.62 21.80 -23.20
CA GLU A 139 -3.43 23.16 -22.70
C GLU A 139 -2.20 23.27 -21.79
N LEU A 140 -1.92 22.24 -20.98
CA LEU A 140 -0.76 22.16 -20.11
C LEU A 140 0.54 22.14 -20.93
N ILE A 141 0.61 21.27 -21.94
CA ILE A 141 1.74 21.17 -22.87
C ILE A 141 1.94 22.50 -23.62
N GLU A 142 0.90 23.01 -24.28
CA GLU A 142 0.98 24.24 -25.08
C GLU A 142 1.41 25.45 -24.24
N THR A 143 0.88 25.56 -23.02
CA THR A 143 1.21 26.66 -22.10
C THR A 143 2.64 26.55 -21.61
N ALA A 144 3.08 25.36 -21.19
CA ALA A 144 4.44 25.14 -20.74
C ALA A 144 5.45 25.36 -21.88
N GLU A 145 5.24 24.78 -23.07
CA GLU A 145 6.12 24.97 -24.23
C GLU A 145 6.24 26.45 -24.60
N TYR A 146 5.12 27.19 -24.62
CA TYR A 146 5.14 28.62 -24.92
C TYR A 146 5.99 29.40 -23.91
N ILE A 147 5.78 29.18 -22.61
CA ILE A 147 6.49 29.90 -21.55
C ILE A 147 7.97 29.52 -21.54
N LEU A 148 8.31 28.23 -21.59
CA LEU A 148 9.69 27.75 -21.64
C LEU A 148 10.45 28.36 -22.82
N ASN A 149 9.84 28.41 -24.02
CA ASN A 149 10.47 29.01 -25.19
C ASN A 149 10.68 30.53 -25.05
N LYS A 150 9.77 31.24 -24.38
CA LYS A 150 9.92 32.67 -24.10
C LYS A 150 10.98 32.95 -23.03
N GLU A 151 11.05 32.12 -22.00
CA GLU A 151 12.03 32.22 -20.92
C GLU A 151 13.45 31.90 -21.40
N ARG A 152 13.61 30.87 -22.25
CA ARG A 152 14.89 30.56 -22.92
C ARG A 152 15.40 31.73 -23.77
N ARG A 153 14.52 32.44 -24.49
CA ARG A 153 14.88 33.66 -25.24
C ARG A 153 15.30 34.82 -24.33
N ASN A 154 14.91 34.78 -23.06
CA ASN A 154 15.32 35.71 -22.02
C ASN A 154 16.48 35.15 -21.16
N ASN A 155 17.20 34.15 -21.65
CA ASN A 155 18.33 33.47 -20.99
C ASN A 155 17.98 32.72 -19.69
N ASN A 156 16.72 32.37 -19.47
CA ASN A 156 16.31 31.51 -18.37
C ASN A 156 16.15 30.06 -18.87
N TYR A 157 17.18 29.25 -18.62
CA TYR A 157 17.24 27.84 -19.02
C TYR A 157 16.93 26.87 -17.87
N ASN A 158 16.81 27.38 -16.64
CA ASN A 158 16.63 26.56 -15.44
C ASN A 158 15.15 26.25 -15.13
N LEU A 159 14.23 26.90 -15.84
CA LEU A 159 12.80 26.68 -15.67
C LEU A 159 12.39 25.32 -16.26
N ILE A 160 11.71 24.52 -15.45
CA ILE A 160 11.13 23.24 -15.84
C ILE A 160 9.63 23.40 -16.10
N GLY A 161 9.10 22.69 -17.11
CA GLY A 161 7.70 22.80 -17.51
C GLY A 161 6.76 21.99 -16.62
N TYR A 162 7.07 20.72 -16.37
CA TYR A 162 6.19 19.83 -15.62
C TYR A 162 6.95 18.75 -14.83
N ASN A 163 6.43 18.39 -13.65
CA ASN A 163 6.82 17.18 -12.92
C ASN A 163 5.55 16.44 -12.47
N GLY A 164 5.47 15.14 -12.78
CA GLY A 164 4.32 14.31 -12.46
C GLY A 164 4.47 13.43 -11.21
N LEU A 165 5.57 13.53 -10.47
CA LEU A 165 5.86 12.70 -9.29
C LEU A 165 5.89 11.20 -9.61
N PHE A 166 6.86 10.76 -10.42
CA PHE A 166 7.10 9.33 -10.70
C PHE A 166 8.43 8.83 -10.12
N PRO A 167 8.65 8.86 -8.79
CA PRO A 167 9.82 8.23 -8.17
C PRO A 167 9.69 6.71 -8.11
N ASN A 168 10.79 6.01 -7.83
CA ASN A 168 10.81 4.53 -7.78
C ASN A 168 10.25 4.05 -6.44
N SER A 169 9.01 4.41 -6.16
CA SER A 169 8.26 4.17 -4.94
C SER A 169 6.75 4.15 -5.23
N GLU A 170 5.95 3.92 -4.19
CA GLU A 170 4.50 3.83 -4.25
C GLU A 170 3.81 5.06 -4.90
N ASN A 171 4.43 6.24 -4.83
CA ASN A 171 3.90 7.45 -5.47
C ASN A 171 3.72 7.28 -6.98
N THR A 172 4.57 6.46 -7.63
CA THR A 172 4.41 6.16 -9.06
C THR A 172 3.09 5.46 -9.35
N ILE A 173 2.58 4.60 -8.46
CA ILE A 173 1.27 3.96 -8.67
C ILE A 173 0.17 5.00 -8.67
N CYS A 174 0.20 5.94 -7.72
CA CYS A 174 -0.76 7.04 -7.68
C CYS A 174 -0.74 7.86 -8.97
N SER A 175 0.42 8.41 -9.34
CA SER A 175 0.58 9.25 -10.53
C SER A 175 0.22 8.50 -11.83
N LEU A 176 0.48 7.19 -11.88
CA LEU A 176 0.10 6.32 -12.99
C LEU A 176 -1.41 6.14 -13.09
N LEU A 177 -2.09 5.89 -11.97
CA LEU A 177 -3.54 5.75 -11.94
C LEU A 177 -4.21 7.09 -12.29
N GLU A 178 -3.65 8.22 -11.85
CA GLU A 178 -4.17 9.55 -12.20
C GLU A 178 -4.14 9.81 -13.70
N ILE A 179 -3.00 9.55 -14.37
CA ILE A 179 -2.92 9.78 -15.82
C ILE A 179 -3.93 8.90 -16.57
N ILE A 180 -4.05 7.62 -16.22
CA ILE A 180 -5.02 6.71 -16.85
C ILE A 180 -6.45 7.16 -16.56
N TYR A 181 -6.75 7.48 -15.30
CA TYR A 181 -8.09 7.89 -14.87
C TYR A 181 -8.49 9.20 -15.57
N SER A 182 -7.57 10.15 -15.73
CA SER A 182 -7.82 11.46 -16.39
C SER A 182 -8.21 11.35 -17.89
N PHE A 183 -8.08 10.16 -18.49
CA PHE A 183 -8.44 9.88 -19.88
C PHE A 183 -9.84 9.29 -20.06
N ARG A 184 -10.57 9.07 -18.98
CA ARG A 184 -11.94 8.55 -19.02
C ARG A 184 -12.90 9.48 -19.76
N GLU A 185 -14.01 8.90 -20.22
CA GLU A 185 -14.97 9.64 -21.05
C GLU A 185 -15.90 10.56 -20.26
N THR A 186 -16.31 10.18 -19.06
CA THR A 186 -17.19 10.98 -18.19
C THR A 186 -16.69 10.89 -16.76
N LYS A 187 -17.16 11.77 -15.87
CA LYS A 187 -16.74 11.74 -14.46
C LYS A 187 -17.07 10.41 -13.80
N GLU A 188 -18.20 9.83 -14.22
CA GLU A 188 -18.80 8.58 -13.72
C GLU A 188 -18.22 7.33 -14.41
N SER A 189 -17.39 7.49 -15.44
CA SER A 189 -16.75 6.35 -16.10
C SER A 189 -15.76 5.65 -15.16
N PRO A 190 -15.69 4.31 -15.18
CA PRO A 190 -14.71 3.58 -14.39
C PRO A 190 -13.28 3.90 -14.85
N ILE A 191 -12.30 3.48 -14.05
CA ILE A 191 -10.91 3.52 -14.49
C ILE A 191 -10.75 2.69 -15.78
N PRO A 192 -10.09 3.22 -16.82
CA PRO A 192 -9.80 2.46 -18.02
C PRO A 192 -8.99 1.18 -17.74
N GLU A 193 -9.39 0.06 -18.35
CA GLU A 193 -8.58 -1.16 -18.33
C GLU A 193 -7.20 -0.91 -18.95
N PHE A 194 -6.15 -1.52 -18.40
CA PHE A 194 -4.78 -1.32 -18.88
C PHE A 194 -4.61 -1.70 -20.36
N ASN A 195 -5.33 -2.71 -20.86
CA ASN A 195 -5.25 -3.12 -22.27
C ASN A 195 -6.16 -2.31 -23.23
N SER A 196 -6.86 -1.28 -22.72
CA SER A 196 -7.77 -0.45 -23.52
C SER A 196 -7.02 0.58 -24.38
N GLN A 197 -7.66 1.03 -25.46
CA GLN A 197 -7.14 2.13 -26.26
C GLN A 197 -7.02 3.43 -25.43
N THR A 198 -7.92 3.63 -24.46
CA THR A 198 -7.88 4.79 -23.56
C THR A 198 -6.61 4.80 -22.69
N ALA A 199 -6.19 3.65 -22.17
CA ALA A 199 -4.92 3.53 -21.44
C ALA A 199 -3.70 3.74 -22.35
N VAL A 200 -3.76 3.23 -23.60
CA VAL A 200 -2.72 3.49 -24.62
C VAL A 200 -2.60 4.99 -24.92
N ASP A 201 -3.72 5.69 -25.09
CA ASP A 201 -3.75 7.12 -25.32
C ASP A 201 -3.16 7.89 -24.12
N ALA A 202 -3.48 7.47 -22.90
CA ALA A 202 -2.94 8.06 -21.67
C ALA A 202 -1.41 7.93 -21.58
N PHE A 203 -0.87 6.74 -21.86
CA PHE A 203 0.58 6.50 -21.86
C PHE A 203 1.29 7.26 -22.98
N ASN A 204 0.70 7.33 -24.17
CA ASN A 204 1.25 8.13 -25.26
C ASN A 204 1.27 9.62 -24.88
N LYS A 205 0.23 10.13 -24.22
CA LYS A 205 0.22 11.51 -23.72
C LYS A 205 1.28 11.73 -22.65
N LEU A 206 1.46 10.79 -21.73
CA LEU A 206 2.50 10.88 -20.71
C LEU A 206 3.90 11.01 -21.32
N LYS A 207 4.16 10.22 -22.37
CA LYS A 207 5.41 10.29 -23.14
C LYS A 207 5.56 11.65 -23.83
N GLU A 208 4.50 12.16 -24.45
CA GLU A 208 4.50 13.49 -25.06
C GLU A 208 4.78 14.60 -24.03
N VAL A 209 4.15 14.56 -22.85
CA VAL A 209 4.38 15.51 -21.75
C VAL A 209 5.85 15.47 -21.34
N LYS A 210 6.39 14.28 -21.10
CA LYS A 210 7.79 14.10 -20.73
C LYS A 210 8.74 14.68 -21.78
N GLU A 211 8.54 14.35 -23.05
CA GLU A 211 9.42 14.75 -24.15
C GLU A 211 9.38 16.26 -24.45
N LYS A 212 8.21 16.90 -24.31
CA LYS A 212 8.05 18.32 -24.67
C LYS A 212 8.39 19.29 -23.54
N ILE A 213 8.04 18.95 -22.30
CA ILE A 213 8.01 19.94 -21.20
C ILE A 213 8.68 19.48 -19.89
N SER A 214 9.32 18.31 -19.90
CA SER A 214 10.11 17.82 -18.76
C SER A 214 11.44 17.25 -19.25
N ASP A 215 12.21 16.67 -18.33
CA ASP A 215 13.40 15.86 -18.58
C ASP A 215 13.35 14.55 -17.75
N ASP A 216 14.23 13.61 -18.07
CA ASP A 216 14.30 12.29 -17.42
C ASP A 216 14.51 12.37 -15.91
N ILE A 217 15.33 13.31 -15.44
CA ILE A 217 15.71 13.44 -14.03
C ILE A 217 14.52 13.99 -13.25
N THR A 218 13.92 15.07 -13.74
CA THR A 218 12.77 15.69 -13.08
C THR A 218 11.58 14.74 -13.06
N PHE A 219 11.32 14.01 -14.15
CA PHE A 219 10.17 13.12 -14.21
C PHE A 219 10.26 11.94 -13.23
N GLN A 220 11.48 11.48 -12.93
CA GLN A 220 11.75 10.38 -11.98
C GLN A 220 11.96 10.85 -10.53
N SER A 221 11.82 12.15 -10.30
CA SER A 221 12.24 12.74 -9.05
C SER A 221 11.28 12.45 -7.90
N ASP A 222 11.84 12.41 -6.71
CA ASP A 222 11.11 12.23 -5.46
C ASP A 222 10.46 13.52 -4.98
N GLU A 223 9.71 13.42 -3.89
CA GLU A 223 9.03 14.54 -3.26
C GLU A 223 10.01 15.64 -2.86
N ASN A 224 11.22 15.28 -2.41
CA ASN A 224 12.23 16.24 -1.98
C ASN A 224 12.70 17.15 -3.12
N LEU A 225 13.08 16.57 -4.27
CA LEU A 225 13.47 17.38 -5.41
C LEU A 225 12.28 18.20 -5.92
N ASN A 226 11.09 17.61 -5.93
CA ASN A 226 9.90 18.31 -6.38
C ASN A 226 9.56 19.53 -5.50
N MET A 227 9.63 19.38 -4.17
CA MET A 227 9.52 20.47 -3.20
C MET A 227 10.58 21.55 -3.45
N ASN A 228 11.84 21.17 -3.69
CA ASN A 228 12.91 22.12 -3.99
C ASN A 228 12.63 22.95 -5.26
N LEU A 229 12.07 22.33 -6.30
CA LEU A 229 11.66 23.03 -7.53
C LEU A 229 10.53 24.01 -7.28
N LEU A 230 9.54 23.61 -6.47
CA LEU A 230 8.44 24.47 -6.04
C LEU A 230 8.94 25.67 -5.24
N TYR A 231 9.72 25.46 -4.16
CA TYR A 231 10.26 26.53 -3.31
C TYR A 231 11.18 27.49 -4.07
N SER A 232 11.97 26.99 -5.02
CA SER A 232 12.84 27.85 -5.84
C SER A 232 12.09 28.62 -6.92
N GLY A 233 10.81 28.32 -7.17
CA GLY A 233 10.02 28.96 -8.22
C GLY A 233 10.44 28.55 -9.64
N ASN A 234 11.21 27.46 -9.78
CA ASN A 234 11.83 27.02 -11.04
C ASN A 234 11.04 25.94 -11.78
N ILE A 235 9.75 25.78 -11.45
CA ILE A 235 8.85 24.88 -12.16
C ILE A 235 7.53 25.59 -12.49
N LEU A 236 6.99 25.33 -13.68
CA LEU A 236 5.70 25.89 -14.11
C LEU A 236 4.53 25.12 -13.52
N PHE A 237 4.58 23.79 -13.61
CA PHE A 237 3.52 22.89 -13.19
C PHE A 237 4.11 21.71 -12.43
N SER A 238 3.56 21.36 -11.28
CA SER A 238 4.04 20.21 -10.51
C SER A 238 2.90 19.49 -9.82
N ASN A 239 2.88 18.17 -9.94
CA ASN A 239 2.07 17.31 -9.11
C ASN A 239 2.77 17.06 -7.78
N LEU A 240 2.10 17.34 -6.68
CA LEU A 240 2.56 16.99 -5.35
C LEU A 240 1.35 16.91 -4.41
N TRP A 241 1.52 16.30 -3.25
CA TRP A 241 0.49 16.26 -2.21
C TRP A 241 0.02 17.67 -1.78
N ASP A 242 -1.23 17.76 -1.30
CA ASP A 242 -1.78 18.96 -0.70
C ASP A 242 -1.14 19.27 0.67
N GLY A 243 -1.61 20.34 1.33
CA GLY A 243 -1.09 20.75 2.64
C GLY A 243 0.12 21.68 2.61
N MET A 244 0.63 22.06 1.43
CA MET A 244 1.76 23.01 1.29
C MET A 244 1.32 24.37 0.74
N PRO A 245 0.99 25.37 1.58
CA PRO A 245 0.62 26.69 1.11
C PRO A 245 1.80 27.43 0.47
N LEU A 246 1.86 27.43 -0.87
CA LEU A 246 2.88 28.15 -1.64
C LEU A 246 2.29 29.40 -2.30
N ALA A 247 2.68 30.59 -1.83
CA ALA A 247 2.09 31.86 -2.28
C ALA A 247 2.24 32.13 -3.79
N ASP A 248 3.31 31.62 -4.41
CA ASP A 248 3.60 31.79 -5.84
C ASP A 248 2.96 30.71 -6.73
N TYR A 249 2.14 29.83 -6.15
CA TYR A 249 1.46 28.76 -6.88
C TYR A 249 -0.04 28.75 -6.59
N ASN A 250 -0.81 28.40 -7.61
CA ASN A 250 -2.22 28.07 -7.46
C ASN A 250 -2.39 26.55 -7.40
N MET A 251 -3.28 26.10 -6.52
CA MET A 251 -3.60 24.68 -6.32
C MET A 251 -4.84 24.32 -7.13
N THR A 252 -4.69 23.37 -8.06
CA THR A 252 -5.78 22.94 -8.95
C THR A 252 -5.78 21.44 -9.15
N THR A 253 -6.86 20.89 -9.69
CA THR A 253 -6.93 19.46 -10.04
C THR A 253 -6.06 19.17 -11.27
N LEU A 254 -5.54 17.95 -11.37
CA LEU A 254 -4.84 17.51 -12.58
C LEU A 254 -5.74 17.64 -13.81
N PRO A 255 -5.26 18.16 -14.95
CA PRO A 255 -6.06 18.24 -16.14
C PRO A 255 -6.42 16.86 -16.67
N GLY A 256 -7.55 16.78 -17.39
CA GLY A 256 -7.96 15.58 -18.10
C GLY A 256 -7.65 15.62 -19.59
N LYS A 257 -8.04 14.56 -20.29
CA LYS A 257 -8.08 14.54 -21.76
C LYS A 257 -8.99 15.64 -22.33
N LYS A 258 -10.02 16.03 -21.58
CA LYS A 258 -10.97 17.10 -21.94
C LYS A 258 -11.44 17.85 -20.70
N LYS A 259 -11.89 19.09 -20.89
CA LYS A 259 -12.38 19.96 -19.81
C LYS A 259 -13.48 19.27 -19.00
N GLY A 260 -13.43 19.43 -17.69
CA GLY A 260 -14.39 18.81 -16.75
C GLY A 260 -14.01 17.41 -16.30
N ILE A 261 -13.05 16.74 -16.95
CA ILE A 261 -12.44 15.51 -16.45
C ILE A 261 -11.13 15.88 -15.74
N ASN A 262 -10.92 15.33 -14.55
CA ASN A 262 -9.68 15.47 -13.79
C ASN A 262 -9.40 14.17 -13.01
N ALA A 263 -8.24 14.06 -12.39
CA ALA A 263 -7.91 12.94 -11.53
C ALA A 263 -7.09 13.44 -10.34
N SER A 264 -7.21 12.73 -9.22
CA SER A 264 -6.45 13.04 -8.02
C SER A 264 -6.29 11.75 -7.19
N CYS A 265 -5.07 11.26 -6.96
CA CYS A 265 -4.88 10.05 -6.17
C CYS A 265 -5.27 10.34 -4.72
N ILE A 266 -6.16 9.54 -4.14
CA ILE A 266 -6.59 9.69 -2.74
C ILE A 266 -5.63 8.92 -1.85
N LEU A 267 -5.03 9.61 -0.90
CA LEU A 267 -4.15 9.06 0.13
C LEU A 267 -4.53 9.57 1.52
N GLY A 268 -3.77 9.17 2.54
CA GLY A 268 -3.95 9.56 3.93
C GLY A 268 -4.56 8.44 4.77
N TYR A 269 -5.09 8.77 5.95
CA TYR A 269 -5.50 7.75 6.92
C TYR A 269 -7.02 7.63 7.04
N ASN A 270 -7.46 6.42 7.38
CA ASN A 270 -8.80 6.11 7.84
C ASN A 270 -8.79 5.73 9.32
N ILE A 271 -9.93 5.88 9.98
CA ILE A 271 -10.16 5.46 11.37
C ILE A 271 -11.29 4.44 11.43
N GLY A 272 -10.98 3.23 11.89
CA GLY A 272 -11.93 2.14 12.13
C GLY A 272 -12.15 1.90 13.61
N ILE A 273 -13.32 1.36 13.98
CA ILE A 273 -13.65 0.99 15.36
C ILE A 273 -13.57 -0.52 15.51
N SER A 274 -12.76 -1.00 16.45
CA SER A 274 -12.61 -2.42 16.77
C SER A 274 -13.89 -3.00 17.36
N LYS A 275 -14.28 -4.20 16.89
CA LYS A 275 -15.40 -4.94 17.47
C LYS A 275 -15.03 -5.76 18.71
N TYR A 276 -13.78 -5.66 19.17
CA TYR A 276 -13.26 -6.43 20.31
C TYR A 276 -13.26 -5.68 21.64
N VAL A 277 -13.71 -4.43 21.65
CA VAL A 277 -13.90 -3.62 22.86
C VAL A 277 -15.35 -3.68 23.35
N SER A 278 -15.64 -3.10 24.52
CA SER A 278 -17.00 -3.07 25.06
C SER A 278 -17.92 -2.17 24.21
N ASN A 279 -19.23 -2.40 24.30
CA ASN A 279 -20.21 -1.56 23.59
C ASN A 279 -20.11 -0.08 24.01
N GLU A 280 -19.85 0.18 25.29
CA GLU A 280 -19.63 1.54 25.80
C GLU A 280 -18.40 2.19 25.15
N SER A 281 -17.35 1.42 24.88
CA SER A 281 -16.17 1.90 24.18
C SER A 281 -16.43 2.15 22.70
N ILE A 282 -17.29 1.33 22.06
CA ILE A 282 -17.76 1.56 20.68
C ILE A 282 -18.57 2.85 20.61
N ASP A 283 -19.51 3.06 21.53
CA ASP A 283 -20.34 4.26 21.56
C ASP A 283 -19.50 5.53 21.77
N ALA A 284 -18.52 5.48 22.68
CA ALA A 284 -17.57 6.58 22.87
C ALA A 284 -16.71 6.83 21.62
N ALA A 285 -16.24 5.76 20.96
CA ALA A 285 -15.49 5.86 19.71
C ALA A 285 -16.31 6.48 18.57
N LEU A 286 -17.60 6.19 18.49
CA LEU A 286 -18.51 6.82 17.53
C LEU A 286 -18.64 8.33 17.76
N GLU A 287 -18.74 8.78 19.02
CA GLU A 287 -18.77 10.22 19.34
C GLU A 287 -17.45 10.92 18.97
N VAL A 288 -16.32 10.24 19.16
CA VAL A 288 -15.01 10.76 18.71
C VAL A 288 -14.95 10.90 17.18
N ILE A 289 -15.44 9.90 16.43
CA ILE A 289 -15.53 9.98 14.97
C ILE A 289 -16.44 11.12 14.54
N LYS A 290 -17.60 11.30 15.17
CA LYS A 290 -18.51 12.42 14.88
C LYS A 290 -17.85 13.77 15.13
N PHE A 291 -17.08 13.89 16.21
CA PHE A 291 -16.30 15.09 16.48
C PHE A 291 -15.30 15.38 15.36
N PHE A 292 -14.45 14.41 15.00
CA PHE A 292 -13.43 14.60 13.97
C PHE A 292 -14.01 14.90 12.59
N THR A 293 -15.19 14.37 12.29
CA THR A 293 -15.88 14.55 11.00
C THR A 293 -16.94 15.65 11.05
N SER A 294 -17.02 16.42 12.13
CA SER A 294 -17.92 17.56 12.23
C SER A 294 -17.52 18.68 11.26
N GLU A 295 -18.52 19.40 10.74
CA GLU A 295 -18.29 20.51 9.81
C GLU A 295 -17.38 21.59 10.42
N GLU A 296 -17.54 21.88 11.71
CA GLU A 296 -16.71 22.86 12.42
C GLU A 296 -15.24 22.42 12.48
N GLU A 297 -14.96 21.18 12.89
CA GLU A 297 -13.58 20.68 12.97
C GLU A 297 -12.94 20.63 11.58
N GLN A 298 -13.70 20.18 10.58
CA GLN A 298 -13.22 20.13 9.20
C GLN A 298 -12.90 21.52 8.64
N LYS A 299 -13.73 22.54 8.92
CA LYS A 299 -13.43 23.93 8.56
C LYS A 299 -12.15 24.43 9.23
N ILE A 300 -11.93 24.10 10.50
CA ILE A 300 -10.70 24.46 11.22
C ILE A 300 -9.47 23.83 10.55
N LEU A 301 -9.53 22.54 10.19
CA LEU A 301 -8.45 21.83 9.53
C LEU A 301 -8.14 22.42 8.15
N MET A 302 -9.16 22.62 7.32
CA MET A 302 -9.03 23.24 6.00
C MET A 302 -8.42 24.65 6.08
N ASN A 303 -8.82 25.45 7.07
CA ASN A 303 -8.29 26.80 7.27
C ASN A 303 -6.82 26.82 7.68
N ASN A 304 -6.44 25.96 8.63
CA ASN A 304 -5.10 25.99 9.20
C ASN A 304 -4.07 25.29 8.31
N PHE A 305 -4.47 24.22 7.62
CA PHE A 305 -3.54 23.35 6.89
C PHE A 305 -3.70 23.40 5.37
N ARG A 306 -4.72 24.10 4.85
CA ARG A 306 -5.03 24.13 3.40
C ARG A 306 -5.23 22.73 2.79
N VAL A 307 -5.78 21.83 3.60
CA VAL A 307 -6.16 20.47 3.23
C VAL A 307 -7.60 20.44 2.73
N ILE A 308 -7.99 19.33 2.12
CA ILE A 308 -9.33 19.14 1.57
C ILE A 308 -10.17 18.29 2.55
N SER A 309 -11.40 18.72 2.81
CA SER A 309 -12.34 17.91 3.57
C SER A 309 -13.12 16.94 2.68
N PHE A 310 -13.37 15.74 3.18
CA PHE A 310 -14.28 14.79 2.55
C PHE A 310 -15.72 14.97 3.02
N VAL A 311 -15.98 15.89 3.96
CA VAL A 311 -17.33 16.23 4.42
C VAL A 311 -17.93 17.27 3.48
N LYS A 312 -18.96 16.88 2.72
CA LYS A 312 -19.56 17.71 1.66
C LYS A 312 -20.09 19.04 2.19
N ASN A 313 -20.70 19.00 3.38
CA ASN A 313 -21.42 20.14 3.95
C ASN A 313 -20.51 21.35 4.21
N VAL A 314 -19.23 21.12 4.47
CA VAL A 314 -18.24 22.20 4.63
C VAL A 314 -18.20 23.13 3.42
N TYR A 315 -18.44 22.59 2.23
CA TYR A 315 -18.41 23.34 0.98
C TYR A 315 -19.70 24.11 0.66
N ASN A 316 -20.76 23.95 1.46
CA ASN A 316 -22.02 24.68 1.30
C ASN A 316 -22.01 26.06 1.99
N ASP A 317 -20.97 26.35 2.79
CA ASP A 317 -20.78 27.64 3.44
C ASP A 317 -20.06 28.63 2.50
N ASP A 318 -20.83 29.52 1.87
CA ASP A 318 -20.30 30.53 0.94
C ASP A 318 -19.34 31.52 1.62
N GLU A 319 -19.54 31.87 2.90
CA GLU A 319 -18.66 32.79 3.63
C GLU A 319 -17.28 32.17 3.86
N PHE A 320 -17.27 30.91 4.29
CA PHE A 320 -16.05 30.12 4.43
C PHE A 320 -15.32 29.96 3.08
N CYS A 321 -16.07 29.63 2.03
CA CYS A 321 -15.54 29.41 0.68
C CYS A 321 -15.08 30.68 -0.05
N ASN A 322 -15.34 31.88 0.49
CA ASN A 322 -14.72 33.11 0.00
C ASN A 322 -13.25 33.24 0.42
N ASN A 323 -12.86 32.61 1.53
CA ASN A 323 -11.50 32.70 2.11
C ASN A 323 -10.62 31.48 1.81
N ILE A 324 -11.24 30.38 1.39
CA ILE A 324 -10.59 29.11 1.06
C ILE A 324 -11.09 28.64 -0.30
N TYR A 325 -10.20 28.06 -1.11
CA TYR A 325 -10.53 27.58 -2.45
C TYR A 325 -11.35 26.27 -2.42
N CYS A 326 -12.62 26.37 -2.00
CA CYS A 326 -13.58 25.26 -1.97
C CYS A 326 -13.90 24.68 -3.35
N GLN A 327 -13.70 25.47 -4.41
CA GLN A 327 -13.96 25.02 -5.79
C GLN A 327 -13.10 23.81 -6.16
N PHE A 328 -11.90 23.67 -5.58
CA PHE A 328 -11.14 22.44 -5.72
C PHE A 328 -11.92 21.25 -5.15
N GLY A 329 -12.27 21.29 -3.85
CA GLY A 329 -12.90 20.16 -3.16
C GLY A 329 -14.27 19.76 -3.72
N LYS A 330 -15.01 20.70 -4.31
CA LYS A 330 -16.28 20.42 -5.01
C LYS A 330 -16.09 19.67 -6.34
N ASN A 331 -14.95 19.85 -7.01
CA ASN A 331 -14.75 19.42 -8.40
C ASN A 331 -13.71 18.32 -8.56
N VAL A 332 -12.95 18.00 -7.51
CA VAL A 332 -11.98 16.93 -7.53
C VAL A 332 -12.66 15.58 -7.77
N GLN A 333 -12.00 14.73 -8.53
CA GLN A 333 -12.49 13.40 -8.88
C GLN A 333 -11.39 12.42 -8.46
N GLY A 334 -11.52 11.90 -7.26
CA GLY A 334 -10.50 11.09 -6.64
C GLY A 334 -10.46 9.66 -7.16
N ILE A 335 -9.29 9.05 -7.11
CA ILE A 335 -9.08 7.63 -7.43
C ILE A 335 -8.35 6.94 -6.28
N ASN A 336 -8.88 5.80 -5.83
CA ASN A 336 -8.22 4.95 -4.85
C ASN A 336 -7.26 3.97 -5.54
N ARG A 337 -6.23 3.53 -4.80
CA ARG A 337 -5.36 2.43 -5.19
C ARG A 337 -6.14 1.11 -5.14
N PRO A 338 -5.94 0.17 -6.09
CA PRO A 338 -6.71 -1.06 -6.21
C PRO A 338 -6.28 -2.12 -5.18
N SER A 339 -6.04 -1.75 -3.93
CA SER A 339 -5.53 -2.67 -2.91
C SER A 339 -6.51 -3.78 -2.56
N SER A 340 -7.80 -3.47 -2.61
CA SER A 340 -8.87 -4.44 -2.34
C SER A 340 -8.95 -5.53 -3.41
N ASP A 341 -8.47 -5.26 -4.63
CA ASP A 341 -8.53 -6.19 -5.76
C ASP A 341 -7.45 -7.27 -5.70
N PHE A 342 -6.38 -7.06 -4.92
CA PHE A 342 -5.21 -7.94 -4.87
C PHE A 342 -4.95 -8.49 -3.47
N GLU A 343 -4.61 -9.78 -3.37
CA GLU A 343 -4.24 -10.40 -2.10
C GLU A 343 -2.87 -9.88 -1.59
N ASN A 344 -1.92 -9.67 -2.50
CA ASN A 344 -0.60 -9.10 -2.21
C ASN A 344 -0.37 -7.85 -3.06
N TYR A 345 -0.95 -6.74 -2.60
CA TYR A 345 -0.83 -5.43 -3.24
C TYR A 345 0.62 -4.97 -3.35
N ASP A 346 1.45 -5.20 -2.34
CA ASP A 346 2.85 -4.75 -2.33
C ASP A 346 3.65 -5.39 -3.50
N THR A 347 3.45 -6.69 -3.72
CA THR A 347 4.06 -7.39 -4.86
C THR A 347 3.52 -6.89 -6.19
N TYR A 348 2.22 -6.57 -6.26
CA TYR A 348 1.61 -5.98 -7.45
C TYR A 348 2.24 -4.62 -7.76
N SER A 349 2.29 -3.71 -6.78
CA SER A 349 2.86 -2.37 -6.91
C SER A 349 4.30 -2.41 -7.40
N ILE A 350 5.17 -3.21 -6.76
CA ILE A 350 6.58 -3.35 -7.14
C ILE A 350 6.73 -3.79 -8.62
N LYS A 351 5.92 -4.75 -9.06
CA LYS A 351 5.97 -5.24 -10.46
C LYS A 351 5.48 -4.18 -11.45
N VAL A 352 4.40 -3.48 -11.13
CA VAL A 352 3.86 -2.42 -11.99
C VAL A 352 4.85 -1.27 -12.12
N ILE A 353 5.45 -0.81 -11.01
CA ILE A 353 6.51 0.22 -11.01
C ILE A 353 7.66 -0.23 -11.90
N HIS A 354 8.14 -1.47 -11.75
CA HIS A 354 9.23 -1.98 -12.58
C HIS A 354 8.91 -1.93 -14.09
N ILE A 355 7.72 -2.37 -14.49
CA ILE A 355 7.29 -2.33 -15.90
C ILE A 355 7.14 -0.90 -16.38
N PHE A 356 6.55 -0.03 -15.57
CA PHE A 356 6.35 1.37 -15.89
C PHE A 356 7.70 2.07 -16.14
N TYR A 357 8.72 1.80 -15.33
CA TYR A 357 10.08 2.34 -15.53
C TYR A 357 10.72 1.84 -16.83
N GLN A 358 10.51 0.58 -17.21
CA GLN A 358 10.97 0.05 -18.50
C GLN A 358 10.30 0.73 -19.70
N PHE A 359 9.08 1.24 -19.53
CA PHE A 359 8.38 2.07 -20.52
C PHE A 359 8.88 3.52 -20.50
N LEU A 360 8.97 4.10 -19.32
CA LEU A 360 9.21 5.52 -19.14
C LEU A 360 10.61 5.92 -19.62
N ILE A 361 11.63 5.12 -19.28
CA ILE A 361 13.05 5.42 -19.56
C ILE A 361 13.66 4.38 -20.49
N GLY A 362 13.18 3.14 -20.39
CA GLY A 362 13.62 2.08 -21.28
C GLY A 362 13.00 2.18 -22.67
N ASN A 363 13.22 1.14 -23.46
CA ASN A 363 12.73 1.05 -24.83
C ASN A 363 11.43 0.25 -24.96
N LYS A 364 10.72 -0.01 -23.85
CA LYS A 364 9.49 -0.80 -23.88
C LYS A 364 8.37 0.01 -24.56
N SER A 365 7.66 -0.63 -25.48
CA SER A 365 6.53 0.01 -26.16
C SER A 365 5.34 0.19 -25.19
N VAL A 366 4.49 1.18 -25.46
CA VAL A 366 3.26 1.42 -24.67
C VAL A 366 2.41 0.16 -24.59
N LYS A 367 2.21 -0.52 -25.73
CA LYS A 367 1.37 -1.72 -25.81
C LYS A 367 1.95 -2.87 -25.00
N ASP A 368 3.27 -3.09 -25.06
CA ASP A 368 3.91 -4.17 -24.32
C ASP A 368 3.85 -3.91 -22.82
N ALA A 369 4.12 -2.68 -22.38
CA ALA A 369 4.07 -2.29 -20.96
C ALA A 369 2.67 -2.49 -20.38
N LEU A 370 1.65 -1.97 -21.06
CA LEU A 370 0.26 -2.11 -20.65
C LEU A 370 -0.23 -3.56 -20.67
N THR A 371 0.18 -4.35 -21.67
CA THR A 371 -0.16 -5.78 -21.73
C THR A 371 0.48 -6.55 -20.57
N GLU A 372 1.73 -6.23 -20.22
CA GLU A 372 2.41 -6.89 -19.10
C GLU A 372 1.80 -6.49 -17.75
N ILE A 373 1.40 -5.23 -17.58
CA ILE A 373 0.64 -4.79 -16.40
C ILE A 373 -0.71 -5.53 -16.31
N ASP A 374 -1.48 -5.58 -17.41
CA ASP A 374 -2.75 -6.31 -17.49
C ASP A 374 -2.56 -7.81 -17.15
N ASN A 375 -1.48 -8.43 -17.63
CA ASN A 375 -1.15 -9.83 -17.34
C ASN A 375 -0.84 -10.08 -15.85
N ILE A 376 -0.30 -9.11 -15.12
CA ILE A 376 -0.12 -9.25 -13.66
C ILE A 376 -1.48 -9.25 -12.95
N THR A 377 -2.46 -8.52 -13.49
CA THR A 377 -3.80 -8.40 -12.90
C THR A 377 -4.73 -9.56 -13.24
N ARG A 378 -4.48 -10.29 -14.34
CA ARG A 378 -5.36 -11.37 -14.80
C ARG A 378 -4.90 -12.75 -14.33
N ILE A 379 -5.85 -13.57 -13.88
CA ILE A 379 -5.62 -15.01 -13.71
C ILE A 379 -5.56 -15.63 -15.10
N HIS A 380 -4.35 -15.94 -15.56
CA HIS A 380 -4.18 -16.65 -16.82
C HIS A 380 -4.58 -18.11 -16.67
N VAL A 381 -5.68 -18.48 -17.32
CA VAL A 381 -6.10 -19.86 -17.46
C VAL A 381 -5.47 -20.44 -18.73
N PHE A 382 -4.63 -21.46 -18.59
CA PHE A 382 -4.15 -22.22 -19.74
C PHE A 382 -5.30 -23.04 -20.34
N THR A 383 -5.89 -22.54 -21.42
CA THR A 383 -6.89 -23.23 -22.24
C THR A 383 -6.22 -23.97 -23.40
N TYR A 384 -6.56 -25.25 -23.56
CA TYR A 384 -6.03 -26.12 -24.62
C TYR A 384 -6.52 -25.74 -26.03
N GLU A 385 -7.54 -24.89 -26.12
CA GLU A 385 -8.19 -24.51 -27.39
C GLU A 385 -7.42 -23.45 -28.18
N TYR A 386 -6.58 -22.65 -27.52
CA TYR A 386 -5.99 -21.44 -28.13
C TYR A 386 -4.48 -21.50 -28.33
N PHE A 387 -3.77 -22.37 -27.62
CA PHE A 387 -2.30 -22.42 -27.67
C PHE A 387 -1.80 -23.84 -27.91
N LYS A 388 -0.83 -23.97 -28.83
CA LYS A 388 -0.14 -25.25 -29.09
C LYS A 388 0.70 -25.72 -27.90
N THR A 389 1.27 -24.79 -27.13
CA THR A 389 2.18 -25.09 -26.02
C THR A 389 1.51 -25.79 -24.83
N PRO A 390 0.35 -25.33 -24.31
CA PRO A 390 -0.41 -26.04 -23.28
C PRO A 390 -0.87 -27.44 -23.74
N LEU A 391 -1.29 -27.59 -25.00
CA LEU A 391 -1.66 -28.90 -25.55
C LEU A 391 -0.45 -29.86 -25.56
N ILE A 392 0.73 -29.37 -25.95
CA ILE A 392 1.97 -30.15 -25.89
C ILE A 392 2.29 -30.55 -24.45
N MET A 393 2.20 -29.62 -23.49
CA MET A 393 2.42 -29.94 -22.07
C MET A 393 1.41 -30.97 -21.55
N LEU A 394 0.13 -30.86 -21.92
CA LEU A 394 -0.91 -31.83 -21.53
C LEU A 394 -0.63 -33.22 -22.09
N ILE A 395 -0.18 -33.31 -23.35
CA ILE A 395 0.23 -34.56 -23.98
C ILE A 395 1.45 -35.14 -23.28
N LEU A 396 2.45 -34.32 -22.95
CA LEU A 396 3.64 -34.77 -22.23
C LEU A 396 3.29 -35.29 -20.82
N LEU A 397 2.41 -34.61 -20.10
CA LEU A 397 1.91 -35.07 -18.80
C LEU A 397 1.18 -36.41 -18.93
N ALA A 398 0.34 -36.56 -19.95
CA ALA A 398 -0.38 -37.81 -20.21
C ALA A 398 0.58 -38.96 -20.54
N LEU A 399 1.56 -38.72 -21.41
CA LEU A 399 2.57 -39.72 -21.76
C LEU A 399 3.38 -40.14 -20.53
N SER A 400 3.82 -39.19 -19.70
CA SER A 400 4.53 -39.47 -18.45
C SER A 400 3.68 -40.29 -17.49
N PHE A 401 2.39 -39.96 -17.34
CA PHE A 401 1.46 -40.72 -16.51
C PHE A 401 1.34 -42.18 -16.98
N PHE A 402 1.15 -42.41 -18.28
CA PHE A 402 1.07 -43.77 -18.83
C PHE A 402 2.39 -44.52 -18.74
N MET A 403 3.54 -43.84 -18.91
CA MET A 403 4.86 -44.45 -18.75
C MET A 403 5.11 -44.92 -17.31
N ILE A 404 4.70 -44.14 -16.31
CA ILE A 404 4.82 -44.53 -14.89
C ILE A 404 3.94 -45.75 -14.60
N ILE A 405 2.69 -45.77 -15.07
CA ILE A 405 1.83 -46.95 -14.91
C ILE A 405 2.43 -48.17 -15.61
N LEU A 406 2.83 -48.04 -16.87
CA LEU A 406 3.37 -49.15 -17.66
C LEU A 406 4.67 -49.72 -17.07
N SER A 407 5.56 -48.84 -16.59
CA SER A 407 6.80 -49.27 -15.92
C SER A 407 6.52 -49.97 -14.59
N SER A 408 5.51 -49.54 -13.83
CA SER A 408 5.11 -50.21 -12.59
C SER A 408 4.56 -51.63 -12.82
N LEU A 409 3.95 -51.90 -13.99
CA LEU A 409 3.49 -53.25 -14.34
C LEU A 409 4.64 -54.25 -14.51
N LEU A 410 5.85 -53.78 -14.85
CA LEU A 410 7.04 -54.64 -15.00
C LEU A 410 7.46 -55.27 -13.67
N LEU A 411 7.14 -54.65 -12.53
CA LEU A 411 7.42 -55.15 -11.18
C LEU A 411 6.74 -56.49 -10.89
N PHE A 412 5.61 -56.76 -11.54
CA PHE A 412 4.80 -57.95 -11.31
C PHE A 412 5.11 -59.10 -12.27
N ILE A 413 5.93 -58.87 -13.29
CA ILE A 413 6.32 -59.88 -14.29
C ILE A 413 7.51 -60.69 -13.74
N PRO A 414 7.38 -62.02 -13.53
CA PRO A 414 8.44 -62.84 -12.92
C PRO A 414 9.80 -62.75 -13.61
N LYS A 415 9.81 -62.59 -14.93
CA LYS A 415 11.03 -62.46 -15.75
C LYS A 415 11.86 -61.22 -15.42
N PHE A 416 11.24 -60.14 -14.93
CA PHE A 416 11.92 -58.87 -14.67
C PHE A 416 12.24 -58.64 -13.18
N LYS A 417 11.72 -59.47 -12.27
CA LYS A 417 11.97 -59.37 -10.82
C LYS A 417 13.45 -59.23 -10.41
N PRO A 418 14.41 -59.96 -11.01
CA PRO A 418 15.83 -59.85 -10.63
C PRO A 418 16.43 -58.45 -10.86
N TYR A 419 15.84 -57.64 -11.73
CA TYR A 419 16.34 -56.29 -12.04
C TYR A 419 15.84 -55.22 -11.05
N PHE A 420 14.91 -55.55 -10.16
CA PHE A 420 14.29 -54.62 -9.20
C PHE A 420 14.61 -54.96 -7.74
N GLU A 421 15.64 -55.78 -7.48
CA GLU A 421 16.02 -56.23 -6.12
C GLU A 421 16.48 -55.10 -5.19
N PHE A 422 16.76 -53.91 -5.73
CA PHE A 422 17.17 -52.74 -4.96
C PHE A 422 16.03 -52.09 -4.15
N LEU A 423 14.75 -52.38 -4.47
CA LEU A 423 13.59 -51.80 -3.79
C LEU A 423 12.48 -52.85 -3.57
N ASN A 424 11.95 -52.93 -2.35
CA ASN A 424 10.81 -53.82 -2.06
C ASN A 424 9.57 -53.37 -2.85
N ILE A 425 8.72 -54.33 -3.24
CA ILE A 425 7.47 -54.11 -3.98
C ILE A 425 6.60 -53.05 -3.28
N ASP A 426 6.49 -53.10 -1.95
CA ASP A 426 5.70 -52.13 -1.18
C ASP A 426 6.22 -50.69 -1.36
N LEU A 427 7.54 -50.51 -1.35
CA LEU A 427 8.17 -49.20 -1.52
C LEU A 427 8.08 -48.72 -2.99
N SER A 428 8.19 -49.63 -3.96
CA SER A 428 8.01 -49.33 -5.38
C SER A 428 6.58 -48.90 -5.71
N VAL A 429 5.57 -49.49 -5.05
CA VAL A 429 4.17 -49.08 -5.17
C VAL A 429 3.95 -47.70 -4.54
N ILE A 430 4.52 -47.45 -3.35
CA ILE A 430 4.44 -46.13 -2.70
C ILE A 430 5.10 -45.05 -3.57
N TYR A 431 6.28 -45.31 -4.13
CA TYR A 431 6.98 -44.41 -5.06
C TYR A 431 6.12 -44.09 -6.29
N THR A 432 5.48 -45.11 -6.85
CA THR A 432 4.59 -44.98 -8.01
C THR A 432 3.38 -44.10 -7.70
N ILE A 433 2.74 -44.31 -6.54
CA ILE A 433 1.60 -43.50 -6.09
C ILE A 433 2.02 -42.04 -5.87
N GLY A 434 3.15 -41.80 -5.21
CA GLY A 434 3.70 -40.45 -5.02
C GLY A 434 4.00 -39.74 -6.33
N SER A 435 4.62 -40.44 -7.28
CA SER A 435 4.93 -39.90 -8.61
C SER A 435 3.66 -39.57 -9.40
N ILE A 436 2.62 -40.41 -9.29
CA ILE A 436 1.32 -40.13 -9.90
C ILE A 436 0.66 -38.91 -9.25
N LEU A 437 0.73 -38.75 -7.93
CA LEU A 437 0.18 -37.57 -7.24
C LEU A 437 0.87 -36.27 -7.68
N ILE A 438 2.20 -36.29 -7.80
CA ILE A 438 2.97 -35.14 -8.30
C ILE A 438 2.64 -34.83 -9.78
N LEU A 439 2.51 -35.85 -10.63
CA LEU A 439 2.12 -35.62 -12.03
C LEU A 439 0.68 -35.11 -12.15
N THR A 440 -0.23 -35.61 -11.31
CA THR A 440 -1.64 -35.25 -11.36
C THR A 440 -1.90 -33.82 -10.88
N SER A 441 -1.07 -33.25 -9.99
CA SER A 441 -1.13 -31.81 -9.68
C SER A 441 -0.79 -30.94 -10.87
N GLY A 442 0.07 -31.40 -11.79
CA GLY A 442 0.33 -30.73 -13.06
C GLY A 442 -0.93 -30.43 -13.88
N TYR A 443 -1.97 -31.27 -13.79
CA TYR A 443 -3.24 -31.06 -14.48
C TYR A 443 -4.11 -29.96 -13.86
N THR A 444 -3.88 -29.61 -12.60
CA THR A 444 -4.65 -28.56 -11.91
C THR A 444 -4.39 -27.17 -12.51
N TYR A 445 -3.23 -26.98 -13.16
CA TYR A 445 -2.86 -25.74 -13.84
C TYR A 445 -3.58 -25.52 -15.18
N PHE A 446 -4.35 -26.51 -15.67
CA PHE A 446 -5.12 -26.40 -16.92
C PHE A 446 -6.60 -26.13 -16.64
N GLY A 447 -7.20 -25.20 -17.38
CA GLY A 447 -8.59 -24.76 -17.17
C GLY A 447 -8.80 -24.00 -15.86
N GLU A 448 -10.01 -23.52 -15.60
CA GLU A 448 -10.31 -22.66 -14.44
C GLU A 448 -9.90 -23.31 -13.11
N VAL A 449 -9.25 -22.53 -12.24
CA VAL A 449 -8.89 -22.96 -10.89
C VAL A 449 -10.16 -22.95 -10.04
N LYS A 450 -10.59 -24.14 -9.61
CA LYS A 450 -11.69 -24.32 -8.64
C LYS A 450 -11.10 -24.70 -7.28
N GLU A 451 -11.83 -24.47 -6.20
CA GLU A 451 -11.39 -24.81 -4.83
C GLU A 451 -10.83 -26.25 -4.71
N ILE A 452 -11.48 -27.20 -5.37
CA ILE A 452 -11.04 -28.61 -5.43
C ILE A 452 -9.61 -28.73 -6.02
N LYS A 453 -9.29 -28.00 -7.09
CA LYS A 453 -7.95 -28.01 -7.70
C LYS A 453 -6.88 -27.43 -6.77
N SER A 454 -7.23 -26.40 -6.00
CA SER A 454 -6.35 -25.80 -5.00
C SER A 454 -6.03 -26.80 -3.87
N MET A 455 -7.05 -27.52 -3.37
CA MET A 455 -6.85 -28.59 -2.38
C MET A 455 -5.94 -29.70 -2.90
N PHE A 456 -6.06 -30.08 -4.18
CA PHE A 456 -5.18 -31.09 -4.80
C PHE A 456 -3.72 -30.63 -4.89
N ASN A 457 -3.45 -29.34 -5.09
CA ASN A 457 -2.08 -28.80 -5.06
C ASN A 457 -1.49 -28.83 -3.65
N CYS A 458 -2.27 -28.52 -2.62
CA CYS A 458 -1.81 -28.65 -1.23
C CYS A 458 -1.42 -30.09 -0.87
N LEU A 459 -2.14 -31.11 -1.38
CA LEU A 459 -1.81 -32.52 -1.14
C LEU A 459 -0.44 -32.92 -1.71
N THR A 460 0.05 -32.25 -2.75
CA THR A 460 1.40 -32.54 -3.30
C THR A 460 2.55 -32.03 -2.46
N PHE A 461 2.34 -30.99 -1.64
CA PHE A 461 3.31 -30.53 -0.65
C PHE A 461 3.52 -31.52 0.51
N PHE A 462 2.56 -32.43 0.73
CA PHE A 462 2.65 -33.49 1.74
C PHE A 462 3.21 -34.82 1.19
N SER A 463 3.69 -34.83 -0.06
CA SER A 463 4.39 -35.98 -0.63
C SER A 463 5.69 -36.24 0.14
N PRO A 464 6.01 -37.47 0.58
CA PRO A 464 7.18 -37.76 1.45
C PRO A 464 8.58 -37.57 0.81
N PHE A 465 8.70 -36.82 -0.29
CA PHE A 465 9.85 -36.82 -1.19
C PHE A 465 10.85 -35.66 -1.00
N GLU A 466 11.03 -35.20 0.23
CA GLU A 466 12.31 -34.59 0.65
C GLU A 466 13.13 -35.58 1.50
N ILE A 467 13.24 -36.84 1.04
CA ILE A 467 14.35 -37.68 1.48
C ILE A 467 15.54 -37.33 0.61
N GLU A 468 16.34 -36.42 1.16
CA GLU A 468 17.70 -36.08 0.78
C GLU A 468 18.45 -37.30 0.21
N LEU A 469 18.84 -37.20 -1.05
CA LEU A 469 19.86 -38.05 -1.69
C LEU A 469 21.23 -37.73 -1.07
N ILE A 470 21.39 -38.03 0.22
CA ILE A 470 22.68 -38.09 0.89
C ILE A 470 22.74 -39.46 1.56
N ASP A 471 23.39 -40.40 0.85
CA ASP A 471 24.52 -41.18 1.37
C ASP A 471 24.55 -42.60 0.76
N VAL A 472 25.08 -42.71 -0.46
CA VAL A 472 25.74 -43.93 -0.94
C VAL A 472 27.09 -43.55 -1.53
N GLU A 473 27.92 -42.85 -0.75
CA GLU A 473 29.33 -42.75 -1.07
C GLU A 473 30.20 -42.44 0.16
N ASN A 474 30.00 -43.14 1.27
CA ASN A 474 31.11 -43.59 2.13
C ASN A 474 30.62 -44.54 3.23
N GLY A 475 31.04 -45.79 3.15
CA GLY A 475 30.76 -46.78 4.18
C GLY A 475 31.37 -46.39 5.53
N ARG A 476 30.53 -46.37 6.58
CA ARG A 476 30.82 -47.01 7.87
C ARG A 476 29.60 -46.98 8.82
N ASN A 477 29.41 -48.13 9.46
CA ASN A 477 28.42 -48.41 10.50
C ASN A 477 28.24 -47.28 11.53
N TYR A 478 26.99 -46.84 11.75
CA TYR A 478 26.54 -46.45 13.08
C TYR A 478 25.10 -46.92 13.35
N LYS A 479 24.92 -47.44 14.57
CA LYS A 479 23.77 -48.19 15.06
C LYS A 479 22.50 -47.32 15.19
N ARG A 480 21.39 -47.88 14.69
CA ARG A 480 20.05 -47.98 15.29
C ARG A 480 19.89 -47.35 16.70
N TYR A 481 19.66 -46.06 16.77
CA TYR A 481 19.15 -45.24 17.89
C TYR A 481 18.69 -43.94 17.17
N GLU A 482 17.46 -43.42 17.17
CA GLU A 482 16.43 -43.33 18.19
C GLU A 482 15.16 -42.79 17.48
N LYS A 483 14.23 -43.67 17.07
CA LYS A 483 13.06 -43.29 16.24
C LYS A 483 11.98 -42.50 17.01
N SER A 484 12.09 -42.37 18.34
CA SER A 484 11.12 -41.64 19.17
C SER A 484 11.49 -40.19 19.48
N LYS A 485 12.75 -39.77 19.31
CA LYS A 485 13.11 -38.34 19.47
C LYS A 485 12.72 -37.49 18.27
N ILE A 486 12.63 -38.04 17.07
CA ILE A 486 12.33 -37.27 15.86
C ILE A 486 10.88 -36.77 15.85
N ILE A 487 9.91 -37.58 16.28
CA ILE A 487 8.49 -37.16 16.33
C ILE A 487 8.27 -36.08 17.40
N THR A 488 8.92 -36.19 18.55
CA THR A 488 8.87 -35.15 19.60
C THR A 488 9.58 -33.87 19.15
N LYS A 489 10.70 -33.97 18.42
CA LYS A 489 11.42 -32.81 17.88
C LYS A 489 10.67 -32.17 16.69
N LEU A 490 9.91 -32.94 15.92
CA LEU A 490 9.03 -32.45 14.85
C LEU A 490 7.76 -31.78 15.39
N LEU A 491 7.23 -32.25 16.53
CA LEU A 491 6.16 -31.54 17.26
C LEU A 491 6.68 -30.25 17.91
N GLU A 492 7.93 -30.21 18.38
CA GLU A 492 8.60 -28.99 18.81
C GLU A 492 8.89 -28.04 17.64
N LEU A 493 9.30 -28.55 16.47
CA LEU A 493 9.52 -27.76 15.24
C LEU A 493 8.21 -27.21 14.66
N ASN A 494 7.10 -27.95 14.73
CA ASN A 494 5.80 -27.44 14.27
C ASN A 494 5.26 -26.33 15.19
N ASN A 495 5.54 -26.42 16.49
CA ASN A 495 5.28 -25.32 17.44
C ASN A 495 6.27 -24.16 17.28
N GLN A 496 7.51 -24.41 16.83
CA GLN A 496 8.49 -23.35 16.54
C GLN A 496 8.28 -22.67 15.18
N ILE A 497 7.70 -23.32 14.17
CA ILE A 497 7.37 -22.67 12.88
C ILE A 497 6.25 -21.63 13.06
N THR A 498 5.36 -21.83 14.03
CA THR A 498 4.43 -20.78 14.51
C THR A 498 5.11 -19.64 15.29
N VAL A 499 6.39 -19.76 15.67
CA VAL A 499 7.15 -18.74 16.43
C VAL A 499 8.31 -18.13 15.61
N ALA A 500 8.83 -18.85 14.60
CA ALA A 500 9.96 -18.42 13.78
C ALA A 500 9.56 -17.49 12.63
N ASN A 501 8.30 -17.52 12.19
CA ASN A 501 7.79 -16.51 11.26
C ASN A 501 7.69 -15.10 11.90
N ASP A 502 7.82 -15.00 13.23
CA ASP A 502 7.80 -13.73 13.98
C ASP A 502 9.22 -13.20 14.34
N THR A 503 10.32 -13.86 13.92
CA THR A 503 11.68 -13.47 14.38
C THR A 503 12.74 -13.25 13.30
N VAL A 504 12.41 -13.32 12.00
CA VAL A 504 13.39 -13.08 10.92
C VAL A 504 13.21 -11.70 10.30
N ILE A 505 13.24 -10.63 11.10
CA ILE A 505 13.74 -9.30 10.68
C ILE A 505 14.32 -8.59 11.91
N SER A 506 15.42 -9.12 12.47
CA SER A 506 16.38 -8.28 13.21
C SER A 506 17.71 -9.02 13.35
N SER A 507 18.58 -8.91 12.35
CA SER A 507 20.01 -9.17 12.57
C SER A 507 20.86 -8.46 11.53
N ALA A 508 21.31 -7.26 11.87
CA ALA A 508 22.59 -6.74 11.41
C ALA A 508 23.18 -5.84 12.49
N GLU A 509 24.18 -6.40 13.17
CA GLU A 509 25.39 -5.79 13.73
C GLU A 509 25.64 -6.03 15.22
N ASP A 510 26.42 -7.09 15.45
CA ASP A 510 27.27 -7.25 16.63
C ASP A 510 28.30 -6.11 16.68
N THR A 511 28.33 -5.36 17.78
CA THR A 511 29.59 -4.83 18.28
C THR A 511 29.67 -5.08 19.79
N GLN A 512 30.74 -5.77 20.17
CA GLN A 512 31.08 -6.13 21.54
C GLN A 512 31.05 -4.91 22.47
N ILE A 513 30.64 -5.10 23.73
CA ILE A 513 31.43 -4.69 24.90
C ILE A 513 30.95 -5.43 26.16
N SER A 514 31.97 -5.83 26.91
CA SER A 514 32.02 -6.59 28.15
C SER A 514 31.10 -6.14 29.30
N SER A 515 30.64 -7.16 30.01
CA SER A 515 30.23 -7.20 31.41
C SER A 515 30.79 -6.11 32.34
N PHE A 516 29.90 -5.43 33.06
CA PHE A 516 30.18 -4.94 34.41
C PHE A 516 28.96 -5.13 35.32
N LYS A 517 29.18 -5.84 36.42
CA LYS A 517 28.28 -5.98 37.57
C LYS A 517 28.18 -4.65 38.32
N SER A 518 27.01 -4.34 38.84
CA SER A 518 26.90 -3.62 40.12
C SER A 518 25.74 -4.15 40.94
N ASP A 519 26.10 -4.50 42.17
CA ASP A 519 25.27 -5.07 43.21
C ASP A 519 24.48 -3.99 43.98
N THR A 520 23.29 -4.40 44.46
CA THR A 520 22.60 -3.97 45.70
C THR A 520 21.94 -2.58 45.84
N PRO A 521 20.97 -2.39 46.77
CA PRO A 521 19.93 -3.32 47.23
C PRO A 521 18.52 -2.68 47.36
N SER A 522 17.57 -3.58 47.58
CA SER A 522 16.18 -3.39 47.95
C SER A 522 15.92 -2.49 49.17
N ARG A 523 14.78 -1.78 49.14
CA ARG A 523 14.07 -1.35 50.36
C ARG A 523 12.54 -1.43 50.18
N LYS A 524 11.92 -2.40 50.86
CA LYS A 524 10.50 -2.42 51.30
C LYS A 524 10.30 -1.30 52.35
N THR A 525 9.18 -0.62 52.60
CA THR A 525 7.73 -0.76 52.38
C THR A 525 7.07 0.53 52.92
N SER A 526 5.97 1.05 52.35
CA SER A 526 4.82 1.56 53.14
C SER A 526 3.59 1.78 52.25
N ASN A 527 2.42 1.41 52.77
CA ASN A 527 1.11 1.53 52.15
C ASN A 527 0.65 3.00 52.07
N SER A 528 0.16 3.42 50.90
CA SER A 528 -0.93 4.40 50.81
C SER A 528 -1.76 4.13 49.55
N LYS A 529 -3.09 4.09 49.70
CA LYS A 529 -4.05 4.12 48.59
C LYS A 529 -3.89 5.47 47.88
N SER A 530 -3.59 5.47 46.58
CA SER A 530 -3.70 6.65 45.73
C SER A 530 -3.72 6.24 44.26
N PHE A 531 -4.69 6.80 43.55
CA PHE A 531 -4.85 6.88 42.09
C PHE A 531 -3.57 6.61 41.30
N SER A 532 -3.60 5.57 40.46
CA SER A 532 -2.54 5.24 39.52
C SER A 532 -2.73 6.01 38.22
N SER A 533 -2.38 7.30 38.22
CA SER A 533 -1.87 7.96 37.01
C SER A 533 -0.42 7.52 36.83
N LYS A 534 -0.09 6.80 35.76
CA LYS A 534 1.30 6.51 35.38
C LYS A 534 1.63 7.18 34.06
N ILE A 535 2.26 8.34 34.20
CA ILE A 535 3.10 9.00 33.21
C ILE A 535 4.52 8.42 33.32
N LEU A 536 5.14 8.08 32.18
CA LEU A 536 6.61 8.01 31.93
C LEU A 536 6.77 7.65 30.44
N ARG A 537 6.90 8.62 29.53
CA ARG A 537 8.07 9.42 29.13
C ARG A 537 9.14 8.66 28.35
N TYR A 538 9.64 9.38 27.36
CA TYR A 538 9.94 8.93 26.00
C TYR A 538 11.25 9.56 25.51
N HIS A 539 11.94 8.91 24.56
CA HIS A 539 13.12 9.43 23.83
C HIS A 539 13.22 8.89 22.39
N TYR A 540 13.44 9.78 21.39
CA TYR A 540 14.06 9.48 20.07
C TYR A 540 14.47 10.72 19.22
N SER A 541 15.31 10.49 18.20
CA SER A 541 15.89 11.45 17.22
C SER A 541 16.07 10.85 15.80
N THR A 542 16.07 11.72 14.78
CA THR A 542 16.12 11.56 13.31
C THR A 542 17.53 11.39 12.69
N ASN A 543 17.63 10.86 11.46
CA ASN A 543 18.86 10.85 10.64
C ASN A 543 18.88 12.02 9.62
N ILE A 544 19.76 12.99 9.84
CA ILE A 544 20.28 13.92 8.80
C ILE A 544 21.80 13.87 8.89
N THR A 545 22.45 13.57 7.77
CA THR A 545 23.88 13.79 7.58
C THR A 545 24.17 15.30 7.60
N SER A 546 25.06 15.68 8.52
CA SER A 546 25.43 17.05 8.85
C SER A 546 25.98 17.85 7.67
N TYR A 547 25.51 19.09 7.50
CA TYR A 547 26.40 20.21 7.17
C TYR A 547 25.86 21.56 7.70
N HIS A 548 26.73 22.17 8.52
CA HIS A 548 26.78 23.56 9.00
C HIS A 548 25.96 24.03 10.22
N ASP A 549 26.67 24.01 11.34
CA ASP A 549 26.73 25.01 12.43
C ASP A 549 26.14 26.40 12.12
N ARG A 550 25.33 26.91 13.05
CA ARG A 550 25.72 28.05 13.91
C ARG A 550 24.74 28.23 15.07
N SER A 551 25.34 28.21 16.26
CA SER A 551 24.85 28.66 17.56
C SER A 551 24.03 29.95 17.55
N PHE A 552 23.02 30.08 18.41
CA PHE A 552 22.93 31.14 19.43
C PHE A 552 21.88 30.80 20.50
N SER A 553 22.29 30.96 21.76
CA SER A 553 21.52 30.80 22.99
C SER A 553 20.86 32.11 23.44
N VAL A 554 20.02 31.98 24.48
CA VAL A 554 19.49 33.01 25.43
C VAL A 554 18.13 33.57 25.01
N SER A 555 17.06 33.53 25.81
CA SER A 555 16.80 33.20 27.23
C SER A 555 15.39 32.64 27.39
#